data_AF-A0A1G9W658-F1
#
_entry.id   AF-A0A1G9W658-F1
#
_cell.length_a   1.000
_cell.length_b   1.000
_cell.length_c   1.000
_cell.angle_alpha   90.00
_cell.angle_beta   90.00
_cell.angle_gamma   90.00
#
_symmetry.space_group_name_H-M   'P 1'
#
loop_
_entity.id
_entity.type
_entity.pdbx_description
1 polymer ?
#
loop_
_entity_poly.entity_id
_entity_poly.type
_entity_poly.pdbx_seq_one_letter_code
_entity_poly.pdbx_strand_id
1 'polypeptide(L)'
;MTQSEQLAAAHVLLDAVSAFDHGQGETPQNEAAVKLALDRLSEIGSIRVIEQDDGTIVLDPSPLVSGAIVTITLLARTLAEKYNADYDAVTATIREQLTEILQG
;
A
#
# COMPACT_ATOMS: atom_id res chain seq x y z
N MET A 1 -10.15 -9.99 8.40
CA MET A 1 -8.89 -9.43 8.91
C MET A 1 -9.17 -8.77 10.25
N THR A 2 -8.41 -9.11 11.29
CA THR A 2 -8.52 -8.50 12.62
C THR A 2 -7.93 -7.09 12.61
N GLN A 3 -8.29 -6.25 13.58
CA GLN A 3 -7.72 -4.89 13.72
C GLN A 3 -6.18 -4.93 13.82
N SER A 4 -5.64 -5.95 14.50
CA SER A 4 -4.20 -6.18 14.65
C SER A 4 -3.52 -6.50 13.32
N GLU A 5 -4.16 -7.30 12.45
CA GLU A 5 -3.64 -7.63 11.13
C GLU A 5 -3.63 -6.39 10.20
N GLN A 6 -4.65 -5.52 10.29
CA GLN A 6 -4.66 -4.27 9.52
C GLN A 6 -3.54 -3.32 9.92
N LEU A 7 -3.28 -3.22 11.23
CA LEU A 7 -2.18 -2.41 11.74
C LEU A 7 -0.82 -2.96 11.29
N ALA A 8 -0.63 -4.29 11.35
CA ALA A 8 0.59 -4.92 10.86
C ALA A 8 0.81 -4.67 9.36
N ALA A 9 -0.24 -4.81 8.54
CA ALA A 9 -0.17 -4.49 7.11
C ALA A 9 0.18 -3.02 6.86
N ALA A 10 -0.42 -2.10 7.62
CA ALA A 10 -0.14 -0.67 7.52
C ALA A 10 1.32 -0.34 7.85
N HIS A 11 1.89 -0.94 8.89
CA HIS A 11 3.31 -0.78 9.22
C HIS A 11 4.22 -1.30 8.12
N VAL A 12 3.96 -2.51 7.60
CA VAL A 12 4.78 -3.08 6.51
C VAL A 12 4.74 -2.18 5.26
N LEU A 13 3.58 -1.59 4.94
CA LEU A 13 3.46 -0.63 3.84
C LEU A 13 4.29 0.63 4.08
N LEU A 14 4.29 1.17 5.30
CA LEU A 14 5.10 2.35 5.65
C LEU A 14 6.60 2.03 5.66
N ASP A 15 6.99 0.86 6.13
CA ASP A 15 8.37 0.38 6.08
C ASP A 15 8.85 0.25 4.62
N ALA A 16 7.99 -0.25 3.73
CA ALA A 16 8.27 -0.34 2.30
C ALA A 16 8.48 1.05 1.68
N VAL A 17 7.62 2.01 1.99
CA VAL A 17 7.78 3.41 1.55
C VAL A 17 9.09 4.00 2.07
N SER A 18 9.42 3.77 3.34
CA SER A 18 10.67 4.27 3.93
C SER A 18 11.93 3.65 3.33
N ALA A 19 11.85 2.39 2.88
CA ALA A 19 12.97 1.67 2.29
C ALA A 19 13.14 1.95 0.78
N PHE A 20 12.10 2.49 0.13
CA PHE A 20 12.11 2.79 -1.30
C PHE A 20 12.79 4.14 -1.57
N ASP A 21 13.88 4.12 -2.33
CA ASP A 21 14.54 5.34 -2.79
C ASP A 21 13.77 5.95 -3.98
N HIS A 22 12.92 6.92 -3.67
CA HIS A 22 12.11 7.64 -4.65
C HIS A 22 12.94 8.42 -5.69
N GLY A 23 14.22 8.69 -5.45
CA GLY A 23 15.09 9.45 -6.35
C GLY A 23 15.75 8.59 -7.44
N GLN A 24 15.69 7.26 -7.32
CA GLN A 24 16.46 6.35 -8.17
C GLN A 24 15.60 5.42 -9.05
N GLY A 25 14.27 5.48 -8.96
CA GLY A 25 13.37 4.69 -9.81
C GLY A 25 13.52 3.17 -9.59
N GLU A 26 13.61 2.40 -10.67
CA GLU A 26 13.81 0.95 -10.60
C GLU A 26 15.29 0.61 -10.36
N THR A 27 15.62 0.24 -9.12
CA THR A 27 16.95 -0.25 -8.75
C THR A 27 16.85 -1.62 -8.10
N PRO A 28 17.94 -2.43 -8.12
CA PRO A 28 17.97 -3.71 -7.40
C PRO A 28 17.65 -3.56 -5.90
N GLN A 29 18.01 -2.43 -5.29
CA GLN A 29 17.72 -2.11 -3.90
C GLN A 29 16.23 -1.85 -3.68
N ASN A 30 15.59 -1.07 -4.57
CA ASN A 30 14.16 -0.82 -4.51
C ASN A 30 13.35 -2.10 -4.77
N GLU A 31 13.74 -2.92 -5.73
CA GLU A 31 13.15 -4.23 -5.97
C GLU A 31 13.26 -5.14 -4.74
N ALA A 32 14.43 -5.17 -4.09
CA ALA A 32 14.63 -5.96 -2.87
C ALA A 32 13.76 -5.47 -1.70
N ALA A 33 13.58 -4.14 -1.55
CA ALA A 33 12.70 -3.55 -0.56
C ALA A 33 11.23 -3.94 -0.80
N VAL A 34 10.77 -3.84 -2.05
CA VAL A 34 9.41 -4.25 -2.45
C VAL A 34 9.21 -5.75 -2.21
N LYS A 35 10.17 -6.59 -2.59
CA LYS A 35 10.09 -8.04 -2.34
C LYS A 35 9.99 -8.35 -0.85
N LEU A 36 10.82 -7.72 -0.03
CA LEU A 36 10.79 -7.92 1.42
C LEU A 36 9.42 -7.54 2.01
N ALA A 37 8.83 -6.42 1.55
CA ALA A 37 7.50 -6.03 1.97
C ALA A 37 6.43 -7.07 1.59
N LEU A 38 6.49 -7.61 0.37
CA LEU A 38 5.57 -8.68 -0.08
C LEU A 38 5.73 -9.96 0.76
N ASP A 39 6.97 -10.37 1.04
CA ASP A 39 7.26 -11.53 1.90
C ASP A 39 6.64 -11.31 3.29
N ARG A 40 6.81 -10.12 3.89
CA ARG A 40 6.24 -9.78 5.20
C ARG A 40 4.71 -9.73 5.18
N LEU A 41 4.11 -9.18 4.14
CA LEU A 41 2.64 -9.17 3.97
C LEU A 41 2.08 -10.59 3.84
N SER A 42 2.80 -11.49 3.18
CA SER A 42 2.45 -12.91 3.10
C SER A 42 2.55 -13.59 4.47
N GLU A 43 3.63 -13.36 5.22
CA GLU A 43 3.84 -13.93 6.57
C GLU A 43 2.72 -13.57 7.56
N ILE A 44 2.20 -12.33 7.48
CA ILE A 44 1.10 -11.87 8.35
C ILE A 44 -0.30 -12.20 7.79
N GLY A 45 -0.39 -13.00 6.72
CA GLY A 45 -1.66 -13.39 6.09
C GLY A 45 -2.40 -12.24 5.39
N SER A 46 -1.71 -11.14 5.09
CA SER A 46 -2.28 -9.99 4.38
C SER A 46 -2.39 -10.21 2.87
N ILE A 47 -1.66 -11.19 2.34
CA ILE A 47 -1.80 -11.72 0.99
C ILE A 47 -2.08 -13.21 1.12
N ARG A 48 -3.19 -13.68 0.54
CA ARG A 48 -3.59 -15.08 0.62
C ARG A 48 -3.49 -15.75 -0.75
N VAL A 49 -3.18 -17.03 -0.75
CA VAL A 49 -3.24 -17.87 -1.94
C VAL A 49 -4.45 -18.77 -1.80
N ILE A 50 -5.37 -18.69 -2.76
CA ILE A 50 -6.61 -19.45 -2.80
C ILE A 50 -6.54 -20.38 -4.00
N GLU A 51 -6.67 -21.67 -3.76
CA GLU A 51 -6.89 -22.65 -4.81
C GLU A 51 -8.39 -22.73 -5.11
N GLN A 52 -8.75 -22.58 -6.38
CA GLN A 52 -10.12 -22.70 -6.87
C GLN A 52 -10.44 -24.15 -7.24
N ASP A 53 -11.74 -24.47 -7.33
CA ASP A 53 -12.23 -25.83 -7.60
C ASP A 53 -11.76 -26.38 -8.97
N ASP A 54 -11.36 -25.52 -9.90
CA ASP A 54 -10.82 -25.90 -11.21
C ASP A 54 -9.28 -26.09 -11.22
N GLY A 55 -8.63 -25.98 -10.06
CA GLY A 55 -7.19 -26.05 -9.88
C GLY A 55 -6.46 -24.72 -10.13
N THR A 56 -7.18 -23.63 -10.39
CA THR A 56 -6.57 -22.31 -10.56
C THR A 56 -6.10 -21.75 -9.22
N ILE A 57 -4.88 -21.22 -9.18
CA ILE A 57 -4.34 -20.53 -8.00
C ILE A 57 -4.56 -19.02 -8.17
N VAL A 58 -5.28 -18.42 -7.23
CA VAL A 58 -5.57 -16.98 -7.21
C VAL A 58 -4.97 -16.33 -5.97
N LEU A 59 -4.33 -15.18 -6.18
CA LEU A 59 -3.83 -14.34 -5.10
C LEU A 59 -4.96 -13.41 -4.63
N ASP A 60 -5.30 -13.46 -3.35
CA ASP A 60 -6.31 -12.62 -2.70
C ASP A 60 -5.63 -11.54 -1.84
N PRO A 61 -5.57 -10.29 -2.34
CA PRO A 61 -5.03 -9.15 -1.61
C PRO A 61 -6.09 -8.40 -0.79
N SER A 62 -7.33 -8.89 -0.69
CA SER A 62 -8.40 -8.19 0.04
C SER A 62 -8.01 -7.76 1.47
N PRO A 63 -7.26 -8.58 2.23
CA PRO A 63 -6.75 -8.15 3.53
C PRO A 63 -5.80 -6.95 3.40
N LEU A 64 -4.77 -7.03 2.53
CA LEU A 64 -3.85 -5.92 2.25
C LEU A 64 -4.57 -4.62 1.90
N VAL A 65 -5.59 -4.67 1.04
CA VAL A 65 -6.34 -3.49 0.58
C VAL A 65 -6.93 -2.70 1.76
N SER A 66 -7.42 -3.39 2.79
CA SER A 66 -7.99 -2.72 3.97
C SER A 66 -6.93 -1.94 4.75
N GLY A 67 -5.73 -2.52 4.93
CA GLY A 67 -4.60 -1.83 5.56
C GLY A 67 -4.14 -0.62 4.75
N ALA A 68 -4.05 -0.78 3.43
CA ALA A 68 -3.69 0.30 2.51
C ALA A 68 -4.68 1.48 2.58
N ILE A 69 -5.99 1.21 2.58
CA ILE A 69 -7.02 2.25 2.69
C ILE A 69 -6.88 3.03 4.00
N VAL A 70 -6.61 2.37 5.12
CA VAL A 70 -6.42 3.04 6.42
C VAL A 70 -5.20 3.95 6.38
N THR A 71 -4.07 3.48 5.85
CA THR A 71 -2.85 4.28 5.71
C THR A 71 -3.07 5.50 4.81
N ILE A 72 -3.67 5.30 3.63
CA ILE A 72 -3.95 6.40 2.69
C ILE A 72 -4.91 7.43 3.31
N THR A 73 -5.94 6.96 4.03
CA THR A 73 -6.89 7.83 4.72
C THR A 73 -6.20 8.68 5.79
N LEU A 74 -5.32 8.07 6.58
CA LEU A 74 -4.54 8.79 7.60
C LEU A 74 -3.63 9.86 6.95
N LEU A 75 -2.95 9.52 5.86
CA LEU A 75 -2.09 10.46 5.13
C LEU A 75 -2.91 11.64 4.55
N ALA A 76 -4.02 11.35 3.88
CA ALA A 76 -4.88 12.38 3.30
C ALA A 76 -5.47 13.32 4.37
N ARG A 77 -5.90 12.78 5.53
CA ARG A 77 -6.34 13.59 6.67
C ARG A 77 -5.22 14.46 7.24
N THR A 78 -4.04 13.89 7.43
CA THR A 78 -2.87 14.61 7.93
C THR A 78 -2.51 15.78 7.01
N LEU A 79 -2.58 15.58 5.69
CA LEU A 79 -2.37 16.64 4.70
C LEU A 79 -3.46 17.70 4.77
N ALA A 80 -4.74 17.30 4.81
CA ALA A 80 -5.87 18.23 4.91
C ALA A 80 -5.75 19.13 6.15
N GLU A 81 -5.46 18.54 7.32
CA GLU A 81 -5.24 19.27 8.56
C GLU A 81 -4.02 20.20 8.48
N LYS A 82 -2.88 19.69 8.00
CA LYS A 82 -1.63 20.45 7.91
C LYS A 82 -1.74 21.67 7.00
N TYR A 83 -2.49 21.56 5.92
CA TYR A 83 -2.65 22.62 4.92
C TYR A 83 -3.97 23.39 5.06
N ASN A 84 -4.77 23.12 6.10
CA ASN A 84 -6.12 23.68 6.27
C ASN A 84 -6.95 23.59 4.98
N ALA A 85 -6.89 22.42 4.35
CA ALA A 85 -7.54 22.12 3.07
C ALA A 85 -8.71 21.16 3.28
N ASP A 86 -9.63 21.15 2.31
CA ASP A 86 -10.71 20.17 2.27
C ASP A 86 -10.19 18.76 1.92
N TYR A 87 -10.72 17.74 2.59
CA TYR A 87 -10.28 16.36 2.41
C TYR A 87 -10.55 15.84 0.99
N ASP A 88 -11.71 16.17 0.42
CA ASP A 88 -12.07 15.73 -0.93
C ASP A 88 -11.17 16.40 -1.97
N ALA A 89 -10.83 17.68 -1.75
CA ALA A 89 -9.83 18.38 -2.57
C ALA A 89 -8.45 17.71 -2.50
N VAL A 90 -7.97 17.35 -1.31
CA VAL A 90 -6.68 16.65 -1.14
C VAL A 90 -6.68 15.30 -1.87
N THR A 91 -7.73 14.50 -1.72
CA THR A 91 -7.81 13.20 -2.40
C THR A 91 -7.92 13.32 -3.91
N ALA A 92 -8.60 14.36 -4.43
CA ALA A 92 -8.64 14.66 -5.85
C ALA A 92 -7.24 14.99 -6.41
N THR A 93 -6.48 15.83 -5.71
CA THR A 93 -5.09 16.16 -6.08
C THR A 93 -4.19 14.93 -6.07
N ILE A 94 -4.28 14.08 -5.03
CA ILE A 94 -3.50 12.84 -4.97
C ILE A 94 -3.83 11.92 -6.16
N ARG A 95 -5.11 11.81 -6.54
CA ARG A 95 -5.54 11.00 -7.69
C ARG A 95 -4.96 11.51 -9.01
N GLU A 96 -4.96 12.83 -9.22
CA GLU A 96 -4.38 13.46 -10.39
C GLU A 96 -2.88 13.17 -10.49
N GLN A 97 -2.14 13.42 -9.40
CA GLN A 97 -0.70 13.16 -9.37
C GLN A 97 -0.35 11.67 -9.54
N LEU A 98 -1.12 10.76 -8.96
CA LEU A 98 -0.94 9.32 -9.17
C LEU A 98 -1.09 8.93 -10.64
N THR A 99 -2.03 9.57 -11.35
CA THR A 99 -2.24 9.34 -12.77
C THR A 99 -1.04 9.79 -13.57
N GLU A 100 -0.50 10.97 -13.27
CA GLU A 100 0.73 11.49 -13.90
C GLU A 100 1.94 10.60 -13.65
N ILE A 101 2.12 10.09 -12.41
CA ILE A 101 3.25 9.22 -12.06
C ILE A 101 3.18 7.86 -12.77
N LEU A 102 2.00 7.27 -12.89
CA LEU A 102 1.83 5.91 -13.39
C LEU A 102 1.58 5.82 -14.91
N GLN A 103 1.20 6.93 -15.55
CA GLN A 103 0.94 6.98 -16.99
C GLN A 103 1.90 7.92 -17.74
N GLY A 104 2.74 8.68 -17.02
CA GLY A 104 3.76 9.56 -17.57
C GLY A 104 5.08 8.87 -17.90
#